data_AF-A0A6B3GJ44-F1
#
_entry.id   AF-A0A6B3GJ44-F1
#
_cell.length_a   1.000
_cell.length_b   1.000
_cell.length_c   1.000
_cell.angle_alpha   90.00
_cell.angle_beta   90.00
_cell.angle_gamma   90.00
#
_symmetry.space_group_name_H-M   'P 1'
#
loop_
_entity.id
_entity.type
_entity.pdbx_description
1 polymer ?
#
loop_
_entity_poly.entity_id
_entity_poly.type
_entity_poly.pdbx_seq_one_letter_code
_entity_poly.pdbx_strand_id
1 'polypeptide(L)' 'MDAMAHWEIRIPTVTADQRDGVQVFTYSAERYPLQLLAKRQARADVASADAIRHRRGAEAKTDAIKVVWHETYEF' A
#
# COMPACT_ATOMS: atom_id res chain seq x y z
N MET A 1 2.72 6.96 -25.43
CA MET A 1 2.20 5.57 -25.37
C MET A 1 2.87 5.00 -24.15
N ASP A 2 2.32 5.32 -22.99
CA ASP A 2 2.98 5.06 -21.72
C ASP A 2 2.15 4.02 -20.99
N ALA A 3 2.65 2.79 -20.98
CA ALA A 3 2.09 1.77 -20.10
C ALA A 3 2.24 2.29 -18.66
N MET A 4 1.15 2.69 -18.01
CA MET A 4 1.21 3.20 -16.64
C MET A 4 1.34 2.02 -15.68
N ALA A 5 2.58 1.57 -15.52
CA ALA A 5 2.92 0.54 -14.56
C ALA A 5 2.91 1.11 -13.13
N HIS A 6 2.39 0.34 -12.19
CA HIS A 6 2.34 0.72 -10.79
C HIS A 6 2.43 -0.47 -9.84
N TRP A 7 2.88 -0.20 -8.63
CA TRP A 7 2.86 -1.12 -7.50
C TRP A 7 1.59 -0.92 -6.70
N GLU A 8 0.78 -1.96 -6.57
CA GLU A 8 -0.29 -2.04 -5.58
C GLU A 8 0.25 -2.73 -4.32
N ILE A 9 0.16 -2.05 -3.18
CA ILE A 9 0.64 -2.55 -1.89
C ILE A 9 -0.55 -2.70 -0.96
N ARG A 10 -0.83 -3.94 -0.57
CA ARG A 10 -1.91 -4.32 0.33
C ARG A 10 -1.36 -4.61 1.71
N ILE A 11 -1.89 -3.92 2.70
CA ILE A 11 -1.46 -4.03 4.10
C ILE A 11 -2.69 -4.44 4.92
N PRO A 12 -2.71 -5.66 5.46
CA PRO A 12 -3.80 -6.09 6.33
C PRO A 12 -3.91 -5.17 7.54
N THR A 13 -5.14 -4.88 7.94
CA THR A 13 -5.44 -4.09 9.13
C THR A 13 -6.37 -4.87 10.04
N VAL A 14 -6.24 -4.71 11.35
CA VAL A 14 -7.14 -5.31 12.34
C VAL A 14 -7.66 -4.22 13.28
N THR A 15 -8.98 -4.13 13.43
CA THR A 15 -9.58 -3.20 14.41
C THR A 15 -9.47 -3.74 15.83
N ALA A 16 -9.70 -2.89 16.84
CA ALA A 16 -9.86 -3.34 18.23
C ALA A 16 -10.93 -4.46 18.37
N ASP A 17 -11.99 -4.40 17.57
CA ASP A 17 -13.04 -5.44 17.49
C ASP A 17 -12.63 -6.70 16.69
N GLN A 18 -11.34 -6.91 16.41
CA GLN A 18 -10.80 -8.05 15.64
C GLN A 18 -11.39 -8.20 14.23
N ARG A 19 -11.87 -7.11 13.62
CA ARG A 19 -12.33 -7.14 12.22
C ARG A 19 -11.13 -6.95 11.30
N ASP A 20 -10.91 -7.94 10.45
CA ASP A 20 -9.89 -7.86 9.41
C ASP A 20 -10.34 -6.90 8.29
N GLY A 21 -9.39 -6.08 7.84
CA GLY A 21 -9.51 -5.21 6.69
C GLY A 21 -8.21 -5.18 5.90
N VAL A 22 -8.20 -4.45 4.79
CA VAL A 22 -6.99 -4.26 3.98
C VAL A 22 -6.91 -2.80 3.58
N GLN A 23 -5.76 -2.19 3.81
CA GLN A 23 -5.40 -0.90 3.26
C GLN A 23 -4.60 -1.09 1.98
N VAL A 24 -4.98 -0.37 0.94
CA VAL A 24 -4.33 -0.45 -0.38
C VAL A 24 -3.64 0.87 -0.68
N PHE A 25 -2.37 0.79 -1.08
CA PHE A 25 -1.58 1.91 -1.56
C PHE A 25 -1.17 1.66 -3.00
N THR A 26 -1.16 2.72 -3.81
CA THR A 26 -0.79 2.63 -5.23
C THR A 26 0.39 3.56 -5.49
N TYR A 27 1.47 3.04 -6.06
CA TYR A 27 2.68 3.80 -6.38
C TYR A 27 3.04 3.65 -7.86
N SER A 28 3.10 4.78 -8.59
CA SER A 28 3.58 4.78 -9.97
C SER A 28 5.01 4.22 -10.06
N ALA A 29 5.24 3.33 -11.01
CA ALA A 29 6.57 2.77 -11.29
C ALA A 29 7.55 3.84 -11.82
N GLU A 30 7.06 4.94 -12.41
CA GLU A 30 7.91 6.05 -12.85
C GLU A 30 8.60 6.72 -11.66
N ARG A 31 7.85 6.93 -10.58
CA ARG A 31 8.35 7.54 -9.35
C ARG A 31 9.02 6.52 -8.43
N TYR A 32 8.57 5.27 -8.47
CA TYR A 32 9.06 4.17 -7.66
C TYR A 32 9.46 2.99 -8.56
N PRO A 33 10.60 3.08 -9.27
CA PRO A 33 11.00 2.07 -10.25
C PRO A 33 11.36 0.73 -9.61
N LEU A 34 11.64 0.71 -8.31
CA LEU A 34 11.98 -0.50 -7.57
C LEU A 34 10.86 -0.84 -6.57
N GLN A 35 10.46 -2.11 -6.56
CA GLN A 35 9.52 -2.66 -5.57
C GLN A 35 9.94 -2.32 -4.13
N LEU A 36 11.25 -2.35 -3.84
CA LEU A 36 11.78 -2.02 -2.51
C LEU A 36 11.49 -0.57 -2.11
N LEU A 37 11.54 0.37 -3.05
CA LEU A 37 11.25 1.78 -2.79
C LEU A 37 9.76 1.98 -2.52
N ALA A 38 8.89 1.38 -3.35
CA ALA A 38 7.45 1.40 -3.13
C ALA A 38 7.07 0.78 -1.76
N LYS A 39 7.68 -0.35 -1.39
CA LYS A 39 7.47 -1.00 -0.09
C LYS A 39 7.93 -0.15 1.09
N ARG A 40 9.09 0.52 0.98
CA ARG A 40 9.56 1.46 2.01
C ARG A 40 8.62 2.65 2.16
N GLN A 41 8.15 3.20 1.05
CA GLN A 41 7.17 4.29 1.08
C GLN A 41 5.87 3.85 1.74
N ALA A 42 5.32 2.69 1.38
CA ALA A 42 4.11 2.15 2.01
C ALA A 42 4.25 1.97 3.53
N ARG A 43 5.42 1.55 4.01
CA ARG A 43 5.69 1.45 5.44
C ARG A 43 5.71 2.81 6.11
N ALA A 44 6.32 3.81 5.48
CA ALA A 44 6.34 5.18 5.99
C ALA A 44 4.93 5.78 6.01
N ASP A 45 4.17 5.57 4.93
CA ASP A 45 2.80 6.07 4.80
C ASP A 45 1.88 5.41 5.83
N VAL A 46 2.00 4.10 6.05
CA VAL A 46 1.30 3.41 7.14
C VAL A 46 1.74 3.87 8.52
N ALA A 47 3.01 4.21 8.74
CA ALA A 47 3.47 4.69 10.04
C ALA A 47 3.05 6.15 10.31
N SER A 48 2.60 6.90 9.30
CA SER A 48 2.19 8.29 9.46
C SER A 48 0.96 8.43 10.36
N ALA A 49 0.91 9.54 11.11
CA ALA A 49 -0.20 9.85 12.01
C ALA A 49 -1.55 9.93 11.27
N ASP A 50 -1.55 10.39 10.02
CA ASP A 50 -2.76 10.48 9.22
C ASP A 50 -3.25 9.10 8.77
N ALA A 51 -2.36 8.16 8.45
CA ALA A 51 -2.79 6.78 8.21
C ALA A 51 -3.41 6.14 9.45
N ILE A 52 -2.93 6.45 10.66
CA ILE A 52 -3.52 5.97 11.93
C ILE A 52 -4.90 6.59 12.16
N ARG A 53 -5.08 7.89 11.88
CA ARG A 53 -6.37 8.60 12.02
C ARG A 53 -7.44 8.04 11.08
N HIS A 54 -7.08 7.72 9.84
CA HIS A 54 -8.01 7.15 8.86
C HIS A 54 -8.47 5.73 9.21
N ARG A 55 -7.72 5.01 10.07
CA ARG A 55 -7.98 3.62 10.43
C ARG A 55 -9.07 3.42 11.50
N ARG A 56 -9.70 4.48 12.02
CA ARG A 56 -10.70 4.39 13.12
C ARG A 56 -10.23 3.47 14.28
N GLY A 57 -8.92 3.48 14.58
CA GLY A 57 -8.33 2.60 15.59
C GLY A 57 -7.89 1.21 15.09
N ALA A 58 -7.85 0.96 13.78
CA ALA A 58 -7.26 -0.26 13.22
C ALA A 58 -5.73 -0.21 13.21
N GLU A 59 -5.11 -1.31 13.61
CA GLU A 59 -3.67 -1.53 13.56
C GLU A 59 -3.29 -2.18 12.22
N ALA A 60 -2.20 -1.74 11.60
CA ALA A 60 -1.72 -2.33 10.35
C ALA A 60 -0.65 -3.40 10.61
N LYS A 61 -0.85 -4.58 10.04
CA LYS A 61 0.08 -5.71 10.08
C LYS A 61 1.15 -5.52 8.99
N THR A 62 2.15 -4.69 9.29
CA THR A 62 3.23 -4.30 8.35
C THR A 62 4.23 -5.42 8.05
N ASP A 63 4.17 -6.51 8.79
CA ASP A 63 4.82 -7.79 8.56
C ASP A 63 4.11 -8.61 7.46
N ALA A 64 2.79 -8.47 7.33
CA ALA A 64 1.96 -9.19 6.37
C ALA A 64 1.70 -8.44 5.04
N ILE A 65 2.59 -7.52 4.67
CA ILE A 65 2.45 -6.70 3.44
C ILE A 65 2.51 -7.58 2.19
N LYS A 66 1.53 -7.43 1.29
CA LYS A 66 1.52 -7.99 -0.06
C LYS A 66 1.77 -6.90 -1.08
N VAL A 67 2.55 -7.21 -2.11
CA VAL A 67 2.87 -6.27 -3.21
C VAL A 67 2.52 -6.94 -4.53
N VAL A 68 1.80 -6.22 -5.37
CA VAL A 68 1.36 -6.66 -6.71
C VAL A 68 1.85 -5.66 -7.74
N TRP A 69 2.37 -6.15 -8.86
CA TRP A 69 2.74 -5.34 -10.01
C TRP A 69 1.56 -5.28 -10.98
N HIS A 70 1.25 -4.08 -11.45
CA HIS A 70 0.23 -3.86 -12.46
C HIS A 70 0.85 -3.13 -13.65
N GLU A 71 0.59 -3.65 -14.84
CA GLU A 71 0.88 -2.97 -16.11
C GLU A 71 -0.46 -2.60 -16.73
N THR A 72 -0.75 -1.30 -16.79
CA THR A 72 -1.96 -0.82 -17.45
C THR A 72 -1.59 -0.56 -18.91
N TYR A 73 -2.08 -1.41 -19.81
CA TYR A 73 -2.04 -1.16 -21.25
C TYR A 73 -3.29 -0.36 -21.63
N GLU A 74 -3.13 0.94 -21.92
CA GLU A 74 -4.16 1.69 -22.64
C GLU A 74 -3.96 1.43 -24.14
N PHE A 75 -4.95 0.80 -24.78
CA PHE A 75 -5.01 0.54 -26.22
C PHE A 75 -5.49 1.77 -26.99
#